data_AF-A0A6I1HV84-F1
#
_entry.id   AF-A0A6I1HV84-F1
#
_cell.length_a   1.000
_cell.length_b   1.000
_cell.length_c   1.000
_cell.angle_alpha   90.00
_cell.angle_beta   90.00
_cell.angle_gamma   90.00
#
_symmetry.space_group_name_H-M   'P 1'
#
loop_
_entity.id
_entity.type
_entity.pdbx_description
1 polymer ?
#
loop_
_entity_poly.entity_id
_entity_poly.type
_entity_poly.pdbx_seq_one_letter_code
_entity_poly.pdbx_strand_id
1 'polypeptide(L)'
;MTDITARLVRSGYKDGLDDLSGVQQRFGKEPWFALVKGGYTGVFLAMPVEELRKHGIPQFDKLGVDWSQDPVQALRQVAVPQLWALAEDDRQAPPAVTVERLTALRSQGQAISIYLFPQADHGMRSYDQAADGTRKPTLIAPGYYDLMADWAKGRVEGPYGRASRK
;
A
#
# COMPACT_ATOMS: atom_id res chain seq x y z
N MET A 1 4.21 -12.30 -4.54
CA MET A 1 3.44 -11.88 -5.73
C MET A 1 3.78 -10.45 -6.14
N THR A 2 3.63 -9.48 -5.22
CA THR A 2 3.94 -8.06 -5.47
C THR A 2 5.39 -7.82 -5.94
N ASP A 3 6.38 -8.49 -5.35
CA ASP A 3 7.80 -8.35 -5.77
C ASP A 3 8.05 -8.81 -7.22
N ILE A 4 7.37 -9.87 -7.67
CA ILE A 4 7.44 -10.36 -9.05
C ILE A 4 6.90 -9.28 -10.00
N THR A 5 5.72 -8.75 -9.68
CA THR A 5 5.10 -7.70 -10.50
C THR A 5 5.87 -6.38 -10.47
N ALA A 6 6.58 -6.09 -9.37
CA ALA A 6 7.46 -4.93 -9.28
C ALA A 6 8.70 -5.08 -10.17
N ARG A 7 9.29 -6.28 -10.25
CA ARG A 7 10.39 -6.58 -11.19
C ARG A 7 9.95 -6.48 -12.64
N LEU A 8 8.74 -6.93 -12.97
CA LEU A 8 8.15 -6.77 -14.30
C LEU A 8 8.14 -5.31 -14.74
N VAL A 9 7.51 -4.42 -13.96
CA VAL A 9 7.41 -3.01 -14.35
C VAL A 9 8.76 -2.30 -14.37
N ARG A 10 9.67 -2.62 -13.44
CA ARG A 10 11.02 -2.02 -13.38
C ARG A 10 11.94 -2.45 -14.51
N SER A 11 11.81 -3.69 -14.98
CA SER A 11 12.62 -4.22 -16.08
C SER A 11 12.05 -3.88 -17.46
N GLY A 12 10.89 -3.22 -17.54
CA GLY A 12 10.15 -3.07 -18.79
C GLY A 12 9.73 -4.44 -19.35
N TYR A 13 9.19 -5.30 -18.49
CA TYR A 13 8.68 -6.64 -18.81
C TYR A 13 9.72 -7.65 -19.33
N LYS A 14 11.02 -7.38 -19.10
CA LYS A 14 12.12 -8.27 -19.50
C LYS A 14 12.48 -9.32 -18.45
N ASP A 15 12.06 -9.12 -17.19
CA ASP A 15 12.25 -10.03 -16.07
C ASP A 15 10.91 -10.28 -15.34
N GLY A 16 10.73 -11.48 -14.77
CA GLY A 16 9.62 -11.83 -13.90
C GLY A 16 8.37 -12.42 -14.58
N LEU A 17 8.33 -12.54 -15.91
CA LEU A 17 7.18 -13.14 -16.63
C LEU A 17 7.01 -14.63 -16.30
N ASP A 18 8.11 -15.38 -16.25
CA ASP A 18 8.07 -16.82 -15.98
C ASP A 18 7.68 -17.09 -14.51
N ASP A 19 8.18 -16.27 -13.58
CA ASP A 19 7.77 -16.31 -12.16
C ASP A 19 6.27 -16.00 -11.99
N LEU A 20 5.76 -15.01 -12.74
CA LEU A 20 4.33 -14.69 -12.75
C LEU A 20 3.51 -15.87 -13.28
N SER A 21 3.97 -16.52 -14.35
CA SER A 21 3.34 -17.71 -14.91
C SER A 21 3.30 -18.84 -13.88
N GLY A 22 4.40 -19.08 -13.16
CA GLY A 22 4.45 -20.08 -12.09
C GLY A 22 3.47 -19.79 -10.96
N VAL A 23 3.31 -18.52 -10.57
CA VAL A 23 2.29 -18.10 -9.58
C VAL A 23 0.88 -18.36 -10.09
N GLN A 24 0.56 -18.00 -11.33
CA GLN A 24 -0.76 -18.23 -11.93
C GLN A 24 -1.08 -19.72 -12.07
N GLN A 25 -0.12 -20.55 -12.47
CA GLN A 25 -0.32 -21.99 -12.57
C GLN A 25 -0.56 -22.63 -11.20
N ARG A 26 0.20 -22.20 -10.19
CA ARG A 26 0.12 -22.74 -8.84
C ARG A 26 -1.15 -22.33 -8.10
N PHE A 27 -1.56 -21.07 -8.23
CA PHE A 27 -2.60 -20.48 -7.38
C PHE A 27 -3.83 -19.99 -8.15
N GLY A 28 -3.83 -19.98 -9.49
CA GLY A 28 -4.90 -19.38 -10.29
C GLY A 28 -6.27 -20.03 -10.13
N LYS A 29 -6.34 -21.24 -9.57
CA LYS A 29 -7.60 -21.95 -9.25
C LYS A 29 -8.07 -21.72 -7.82
N GLU A 30 -7.26 -21.09 -6.98
CA GLU A 30 -7.62 -20.83 -5.60
C GLU A 30 -8.68 -19.72 -5.51
N PRO A 31 -9.73 -19.86 -4.68
CA PRO A 31 -10.80 -18.86 -4.57
C PRO A 31 -10.31 -17.46 -4.21
N TRP A 32 -9.23 -17.36 -3.42
CA TRP A 32 -8.65 -16.08 -3.00
C TRP A 32 -7.87 -15.38 -4.09
N PHE A 33 -7.39 -16.09 -5.13
CA PHE A 33 -6.50 -15.52 -6.14
C PHE A 33 -7.20 -14.43 -6.95
N ALA A 34 -8.47 -14.66 -7.32
CA ALA A 34 -9.31 -13.68 -8.01
C ALA A 34 -9.70 -12.45 -7.15
N LEU A 35 -9.44 -12.50 -5.84
CA LEU A 35 -9.69 -11.38 -4.94
C LEU A 35 -8.53 -10.37 -4.90
N VAL A 36 -7.37 -10.71 -5.48
CA VAL A 36 -6.24 -9.79 -5.58
C VAL A 36 -6.49 -8.77 -6.69
N LYS A 37 -6.95 -7.56 -6.31
CA LYS A 37 -7.35 -6.51 -7.26
C LYS A 37 -6.49 -5.24 -7.20
N GLY A 38 -5.56 -5.15 -6.25
CA GLY A 38 -4.80 -3.93 -6.00
C GLY A 38 -3.70 -3.65 -7.03
N GLY A 39 -3.60 -2.38 -7.46
CA GLY A 39 -2.52 -1.86 -8.30
C GLY A 39 -2.30 -2.63 -9.61
N TYR A 40 -1.09 -2.50 -10.17
CA TYR A 40 -0.68 -3.27 -11.34
C TYR A 40 -0.57 -4.78 -11.04
N THR A 41 -0.37 -5.17 -9.77
CA THR A 41 -0.30 -6.59 -9.38
C THR A 41 -1.59 -7.31 -9.69
N GLY A 42 -2.76 -6.77 -9.31
CA GLY A 42 -4.05 -7.38 -9.62
C GLY A 42 -4.31 -7.48 -11.12
N VAL A 43 -3.95 -6.44 -11.88
CA VAL A 43 -4.06 -6.42 -13.35
C VAL A 43 -3.23 -7.55 -13.96
N PHE A 44 -1.97 -7.69 -13.58
CA PHE A 44 -1.09 -8.70 -14.16
C PHE A 44 -1.48 -10.12 -13.77
N LEU A 45 -1.93 -10.33 -12.54
CA LEU A 45 -2.41 -11.66 -12.11
C LEU A 45 -3.66 -12.09 -12.88
N ALA A 46 -4.51 -11.15 -13.31
CA ALA A 46 -5.72 -11.43 -14.09
C ALA A 46 -5.48 -11.59 -15.60
N MET A 47 -4.28 -11.25 -16.11
CA MET A 47 -3.94 -11.35 -17.52
C MET A 47 -3.10 -12.60 -17.81
N PRO A 48 -3.35 -13.35 -18.91
CA PRO A 48 -2.44 -14.39 -19.34
C PRO A 48 -1.03 -13.84 -19.59
N VAL A 49 0.02 -14.54 -19.14
CA VAL A 49 1.42 -14.10 -19.33
C VAL A 49 1.77 -13.89 -20.81
N GLU A 50 1.22 -14.69 -21.72
CA GLU A 50 1.42 -14.50 -23.17
C GLU A 50 0.88 -13.16 -23.69
N GLU A 51 -0.23 -12.68 -23.13
CA GLU A 51 -0.79 -11.37 -23.47
C GLU A 51 0.11 -10.26 -22.92
N LEU A 52 0.61 -10.40 -21.68
CA LEU A 52 1.57 -9.45 -21.11
C LEU A 52 2.87 -9.42 -21.91
N ARG A 53 3.36 -10.57 -22.39
CA ARG A 53 4.57 -10.66 -23.20
C ARG A 53 4.43 -9.95 -24.54
N LYS A 54 3.28 -10.08 -25.21
CA LYS A 54 3.02 -9.49 -26.53
C LYS A 54 2.56 -8.02 -26.46
N HIS A 55 1.78 -7.67 -25.44
CA HIS A 55 1.03 -6.42 -25.40
C HIS A 55 1.27 -5.58 -24.13
N GLY A 56 1.95 -6.11 -23.11
CA GLY A 56 2.19 -5.42 -21.84
C GLY A 56 2.94 -4.10 -22.00
N ILE A 57 4.12 -4.12 -22.65
CA ILE A 57 4.92 -2.91 -22.94
C ILE A 57 4.08 -1.87 -23.72
N PRO A 58 3.50 -2.18 -24.91
CA PRO A 58 2.68 -1.23 -25.65
C PRO A 58 1.46 -0.68 -24.91
N GLN A 59 0.91 -1.42 -23.95
CA GLN A 59 -0.30 -1.05 -23.22
C GLN A 59 0.01 -0.15 -22.02
N PHE A 60 1.04 -0.49 -21.23
CA PHE A 60 1.30 0.15 -19.95
C PHE A 60 2.34 1.27 -20.03
N ASP A 61 3.27 1.27 -20.99
CA ASP A 61 4.23 2.37 -21.17
C ASP A 61 3.54 3.67 -21.61
N LYS A 62 2.39 3.56 -22.28
CA LYS A 62 1.55 4.71 -22.68
C LYS A 62 0.98 5.48 -21.50
N LEU A 63 1.02 4.91 -20.28
CA LEU A 63 0.52 5.57 -19.08
C LEU A 63 1.51 6.62 -18.53
N GLY A 64 2.75 6.68 -19.04
CA GLY A 64 3.75 7.64 -18.59
C GLY A 64 4.17 7.46 -17.13
N VAL A 65 3.98 6.26 -16.57
CA VAL A 65 4.34 5.95 -15.19
C VAL A 65 5.83 5.63 -15.11
N ASP A 66 6.56 6.35 -14.26
CA ASP A 66 7.95 6.04 -13.96
C ASP A 66 8.04 4.98 -12.87
N TRP A 67 8.26 3.74 -13.30
CA TRP A 67 8.39 2.58 -12.41
C TRP A 67 9.73 2.49 -11.67
N SER A 68 10.71 3.34 -12.02
CA SER A 68 12.04 3.37 -11.39
C SER A 68 12.07 4.19 -10.09
N GLN A 69 11.00 4.96 -9.81
CA GLN A 69 10.91 5.81 -8.63
C GLN A 69 11.11 5.03 -7.33
N ASP A 70 12.06 5.50 -6.51
CA ASP A 70 12.22 5.06 -5.13
C ASP A 70 11.54 6.07 -4.17
N PRO A 71 10.39 5.72 -3.57
CA PRO A 71 9.68 6.63 -2.68
C PRO A 71 10.49 6.98 -1.43
N VAL A 72 11.39 6.11 -0.96
CA VAL A 72 12.21 6.41 0.22
C VAL A 72 13.27 7.47 -0.12
N GLN A 73 13.84 7.41 -1.33
CA GLN A 73 14.76 8.45 -1.80
C GLN A 73 14.07 9.82 -1.88
N ALA A 74 12.84 9.88 -2.38
CA ALA A 74 12.06 11.11 -2.42
C ALA A 74 11.77 11.63 -0.99
N LEU A 75 11.35 10.76 -0.07
CA LEU A 75 11.05 11.15 1.31
C LEU A 75 12.27 11.70 2.07
N ARG A 76 13.49 11.23 1.77
CA ARG A 76 14.73 11.78 2.34
C ARG A 76 14.93 13.27 2.02
N GLN A 77 14.36 13.76 0.93
CA GLN A 77 14.49 15.15 0.50
C GLN A 77 13.42 16.07 1.12
N VAL A 78 12.40 15.52 1.78
CA VAL A 78 11.32 16.30 2.40
C VAL A 78 11.77 16.81 3.78
N ALA A 79 12.04 18.12 3.87
CA ALA A 79 12.54 18.76 5.09
C ALA A 79 11.44 19.33 6.00
N VAL A 80 10.21 19.48 5.50
CA VAL A 80 9.08 19.96 6.32
C VAL A 80 8.59 18.87 7.28
N PRO A 81 8.00 19.22 8.44
CA PRO A 81 7.36 18.24 9.31
C PRO A 81 6.29 17.44 8.58
N GLN A 82 6.26 16.13 8.81
CA GLN A 82 5.34 15.20 8.17
C GLN A 82 4.48 14.48 9.19
N LEU A 83 3.20 14.31 8.86
CA LEU A 83 2.29 13.42 9.57
C LEU A 83 1.91 12.25 8.67
N TRP A 84 2.07 11.04 9.22
CA TRP A 84 1.63 9.79 8.61
C TRP A 84 0.60 9.13 9.53
N ALA A 85 -0.65 9.09 9.08
CA ALA A 85 -1.73 8.35 9.73
C ALA A 85 -2.05 7.09 8.91
N LEU A 86 -1.89 5.93 9.53
CA LEU A 86 -1.90 4.63 8.87
C LEU A 86 -2.96 3.72 9.51
N ALA A 87 -3.65 2.93 8.68
CA ALA A 87 -4.63 1.94 9.13
C ALA A 87 -3.90 0.63 9.41
N GLU A 88 -4.00 0.11 10.64
CA GLU A 88 -3.28 -1.10 11.04
C GLU A 88 -3.67 -2.33 10.22
N ASP A 89 -4.96 -2.45 9.89
CA ASP A 89 -5.53 -3.61 9.22
C ASP A 89 -5.74 -3.39 7.71
N ASP A 90 -5.10 -2.38 7.11
CA ASP A 90 -5.21 -2.08 5.68
C ASP A 90 -4.73 -3.28 4.85
N ARG A 91 -5.66 -3.99 4.22
CA ARG A 91 -5.36 -5.16 3.37
C ARG A 91 -4.93 -4.77 1.96
N GLN A 92 -5.19 -3.53 1.53
CA GLN A 92 -4.80 -3.04 0.20
C GLN A 92 -3.39 -2.46 0.20
N ALA A 93 -3.01 -1.80 1.30
CA ALA A 93 -1.69 -1.22 1.53
C ALA A 93 -1.20 -1.53 2.95
N PRO A 94 -0.78 -2.78 3.23
CA PRO A 94 -0.32 -3.18 4.56
C PRO A 94 0.78 -2.25 5.11
N PRO A 95 0.60 -1.68 6.31
CA PRO A 95 1.41 -0.54 6.75
C PRO A 95 2.80 -0.93 7.27
N ALA A 96 3.07 -2.21 7.54
CA ALA A 96 4.26 -2.66 8.27
C ALA A 96 5.58 -2.11 7.68
N VAL A 97 5.79 -2.29 6.37
CA VAL A 97 7.00 -1.82 5.67
C VAL A 97 7.06 -0.29 5.65
N THR A 98 5.91 0.39 5.54
CA THR A 98 5.83 1.86 5.60
C THR A 98 6.23 2.37 6.98
N VAL A 99 5.69 1.77 8.05
CA VAL A 99 6.03 2.11 9.44
C VAL A 99 7.52 1.89 9.70
N GLU A 100 8.08 0.76 9.27
CA GLU A 100 9.50 0.45 9.40
C GLU A 100 10.37 1.54 8.75
N ARG A 101 10.12 1.85 7.48
CA ARG A 101 10.88 2.83 6.70
C ARG A 101 10.77 4.24 7.27
N LEU A 102 9.56 4.67 7.63
CA LEU A 102 9.33 5.98 8.25
C LEU A 102 10.01 6.09 9.62
N THR A 103 10.00 5.00 10.41
CA THR A 103 10.69 4.96 11.71
C THR A 103 12.19 5.07 11.54
N ALA A 104 12.77 4.39 10.55
CA ALA A 104 14.18 4.51 10.22
C ALA A 104 14.55 5.95 9.80
N LEU A 105 13.78 6.56 8.91
CA LEU A 105 13.96 7.96 8.49
C LEU A 105 13.87 8.94 9.67
N ARG A 106 12.91 8.73 10.58
CA ARG A 106 12.79 9.52 11.81
C ARG A 106 14.00 9.36 12.73
N SER A 107 14.54 8.15 12.87
CA SER A 107 15.76 7.92 13.66
C SER A 107 17.00 8.62 13.08
N GLN A 108 16.96 8.98 11.79
CA GLN A 108 17.98 9.80 11.11
C GLN A 108 17.74 11.31 11.26
N GLY A 109 16.79 11.72 12.09
CA GLY A 109 16.52 13.12 12.43
C GLY A 109 15.42 13.79 11.60
N GLN A 110 14.76 13.08 10.68
CA GLN A 110 13.61 13.67 9.97
C GLN A 110 12.41 13.89 10.91
N ALA A 111 11.75 15.04 10.77
CA ALA A 111 10.59 15.43 11.55
C ALA A 111 9.31 14.68 11.10
N ILE A 112 9.23 13.39 11.42
CA ILE A 112 8.13 12.50 11.02
C ILE A 112 7.33 12.09 12.26
N SER A 113 6.02 12.33 12.24
CA SER A 113 5.07 11.77 13.22
C SER A 113 4.28 10.64 12.59
N ILE A 114 4.25 9.48 13.25
CA ILE A 114 3.60 8.26 12.76
C ILE A 114 2.50 7.87 13.75
N TYR A 115 1.27 7.78 13.27
CA TYR A 115 0.10 7.31 14.02
C TYR A 115 -0.50 6.10 13.34
N LEU A 116 -0.62 5.01 14.09
CA LEU A 116 -1.24 3.77 13.64
C LEU A 116 -2.61 3.61 14.30
N PHE A 117 -3.66 3.59 13.49
CA PHE A 117 -5.05 3.43 13.93
C PHE A 117 -5.41 1.93 13.95
N PRO A 118 -5.66 1.36 15.14
CA PRO A 118 -6.02 -0.05 15.24
C PRO A 118 -7.45 -0.28 14.75
N GLN A 119 -7.73 -1.49 14.24
CA GLN A 119 -9.06 -1.88 13.76
C GLN A 119 -9.60 -0.96 12.65
N ALA A 120 -8.70 -0.36 11.87
CA ALA A 120 -9.02 0.43 10.69
C ALA A 120 -8.44 -0.26 9.45
N ASP A 121 -9.25 -0.35 8.40
CA ASP A 121 -8.87 -0.85 7.07
C ASP A 121 -8.64 0.34 6.12
N HIS A 122 -8.39 0.02 4.85
CA HIS A 122 -8.15 0.97 3.78
C HIS A 122 -9.15 2.13 3.77
N GLY A 123 -8.65 3.35 3.56
CA GLY A 123 -9.44 4.58 3.62
C GLY A 123 -9.80 5.02 5.05
N MET A 124 -9.09 4.49 6.05
CA MET A 124 -9.25 4.85 7.46
C MET A 124 -10.65 4.56 8.01
N ARG A 125 -11.18 3.40 7.65
CA ARG A 125 -12.52 2.97 8.04
C ARG A 125 -12.46 1.81 9.02
N SER A 126 -13.25 1.90 10.08
CA SER A 126 -13.65 0.73 10.85
C SER A 126 -14.43 -0.25 9.96
N TYR A 127 -14.55 -1.49 10.39
CA TYR A 127 -15.24 -2.52 9.62
C TYR A 127 -15.92 -3.55 10.53
N ASP A 128 -17.00 -4.13 10.03
CA ASP A 128 -17.55 -5.38 10.55
C ASP A 128 -17.02 -6.53 9.70
N GLN A 129 -16.51 -7.58 10.34
CA GLN A 129 -15.99 -8.76 9.64
C GLN A 129 -16.94 -9.94 9.81
N ALA A 130 -17.36 -10.51 8.68
CA ALA A 130 -18.17 -11.72 8.65
C ALA A 130 -17.31 -12.98 8.89
N ALA A 131 -17.97 -14.11 9.16
CA ALA A 131 -17.29 -15.39 9.42
C ALA A 131 -16.44 -15.89 8.24
N ASP A 132 -16.79 -15.50 7.02
CA ASP A 132 -16.03 -15.81 5.79
C ASP A 132 -14.81 -14.88 5.57
N GLY A 133 -14.58 -13.94 6.48
CA GLY A 133 -13.46 -12.99 6.43
C GLY A 133 -13.71 -11.74 5.59
N THR A 134 -14.87 -11.63 4.93
CA THR A 134 -15.27 -10.40 4.24
C THR A 134 -15.51 -9.27 5.24
N ARG A 135 -15.16 -8.04 4.83
CA ARG A 135 -15.28 -6.84 5.66
C ARG A 135 -16.24 -5.86 5.01
N LYS A 136 -17.19 -5.36 5.80
CA LYS A 136 -18.06 -4.24 5.42
C LYS A 136 -17.54 -2.97 6.10
N PRO A 137 -17.09 -1.96 5.35
CA PRO A 137 -16.67 -0.70 5.94
C PRO A 137 -17.84 -0.03 6.68
N THR A 138 -17.57 0.51 7.86
CA THR A 138 -18.57 1.21 8.68
C THR A 138 -18.23 2.69 8.75
N LEU A 139 -17.81 3.17 9.91
CA LEU A 139 -17.48 4.56 10.20
C LEU A 139 -16.01 4.85 9.86
N ILE A 140 -15.68 6.13 9.76
CA ILE A 140 -14.29 6.57 9.81
C ILE A 140 -13.72 6.26 11.20
N ALA A 141 -12.46 5.83 11.25
CA ALA A 141 -11.79 5.46 12.48
C ALA A 141 -11.84 6.62 13.50
N PRO A 142 -12.32 6.38 14.73
CA PRO A 142 -12.41 7.43 15.75
C PRO A 142 -11.07 8.12 15.99
N GLY A 143 -11.09 9.45 16.08
CA GLY A 143 -9.91 10.29 16.29
C GLY A 143 -9.09 10.62 15.04
N TYR A 144 -9.39 10.01 13.88
CA TYR A 144 -8.64 10.28 12.64
C TYR A 144 -8.78 11.74 12.21
N TYR A 145 -10.01 12.26 12.12
CA TYR A 145 -10.22 13.65 11.73
C TYR A 145 -9.75 14.65 12.78
N ASP A 146 -9.82 14.28 14.06
CA ASP A 146 -9.27 15.11 15.14
C ASP A 146 -7.76 15.26 14.98
N LEU A 147 -7.04 14.16 14.69
CA LEU A 147 -5.60 14.19 14.40
C LEU A 147 -5.27 15.08 13.20
N MET A 148 -6.03 14.97 12.11
CA MET A 148 -5.82 15.80 10.93
C MET A 148 -6.04 17.28 11.24
N ALA A 149 -7.11 17.60 11.96
CA ALA A 149 -7.46 18.98 12.31
C ALA A 149 -6.43 19.62 13.25
N ASP A 150 -5.96 18.88 14.23
CA ASP A 150 -4.96 19.30 15.20
C ASP A 150 -3.59 19.50 14.55
N TRP A 151 -3.16 18.56 13.71
CA TRP A 151 -1.95 18.71 12.92
C TRP A 151 -1.98 19.95 12.01
N ALA A 152 -3.12 20.21 11.35
CA ALA A 152 -3.29 21.40 10.53
C ALA A 152 -3.20 22.71 11.34
N LYS A 153 -3.57 22.69 12.63
CA LYS A 153 -3.38 23.82 13.56
C LYS A 153 -1.96 23.90 14.12
N GLY A 154 -1.08 22.97 13.76
CA GLY A 154 0.30 22.88 14.26
C GLY A 154 0.39 22.40 15.70
N ARG A 155 -0.63 21.71 16.24
CA ARG A 155 -0.67 21.26 17.63
C ARG A 155 -1.23 19.86 17.72
N VAL A 156 -0.44 18.91 18.21
CA VAL A 156 -0.85 17.51 18.36
C VAL A 156 -0.84 17.17 19.85
N GLU A 157 -1.99 17.31 20.51
CA GLU A 157 -2.09 17.37 21.98
C GLU A 157 -3.06 16.34 22.59
N GLY A 158 -3.83 15.61 21.78
CA GLY A 158 -4.92 14.74 22.26
C GLY A 158 -4.69 13.24 22.04
N PRO A 159 -5.43 12.38 22.77
CA PRO A 159 -5.56 10.98 22.40
C PRO A 159 -6.46 10.87 21.16
N TYR A 160 -5.89 10.50 20.01
CA TYR A 160 -6.61 10.34 18.75
C TYR A 160 -7.33 9.00 18.67
N GLY A 161 -8.41 8.87 19.44
CA GLY A 161 -9.13 7.62 19.62
C GLY A 161 -8.23 6.57 20.26
N ARG A 162 -8.04 5.44 19.57
CA ARG A 162 -7.12 4.37 19.99
C ARG A 162 -5.81 4.35 19.20
N ALA A 163 -5.54 5.39 18.41
CA ALA A 163 -4.31 5.44 17.63
C ALA A 163 -3.08 5.37 18.54
N SER A 164 -2.10 4.57 18.15
CA SER A 164 -0.80 4.52 18.81
C SER A 164 0.20 5.36 18.03
N ARG A 165 0.95 6.21 18.73
CA ARG A 165 2.12 6.85 18.16
C ARG A 165 3.23 5.80 18.09
N LYS A 166 3.75 5.55 16.89
CA LYS A 166 4.90 4.65 16.69
C LYS A 166 6.20 5.40 16.87
#